data_AF-A8BTH8-F1
#
_entry.id   AF-A8BTH8-F1
#
_cell.length_a   1.000
_cell.length_b   1.000
_cell.length_c   1.000
_cell.angle_alpha   90.00
_cell.angle_beta   90.00
_cell.angle_gamma   90.00
#
_symmetry.space_group_name_H-M   'P 1'
#
loop_
_entity.id
_entity.type
_entity.pdbx_description
1 polymer ?
#
loop_
_entity_poly.entity_id
_entity_poly.type
_entity_poly.pdbx_seq_one_letter_code
_entity_poly.pdbx_strand_id
1 'polypeptide(L)'
;LESKAYAYALGADYLEQDIVLTKDNIPIIIHDPELNTTTNVKQLFPNRAREDGQYYSTDFTIAEIKLLSLSERFNPENKQPIYPNRFPLTKYNFKIPTLEEEIQF
;
A
#
# COMPACT_ATOMS: atom_id res chain seq x y z
N LEU A 1 -9.16 2.24 1.74
CA LEU A 1 -10.30 2.18 2.70
C LEU A 1 -11.47 1.36 2.17
N GLU A 2 -11.63 1.29 0.86
CA GLU A 2 -12.73 0.66 0.13
C GLU A 2 -12.86 -0.84 0.43
N SER A 3 -11.75 -1.56 0.58
CA SER A 3 -11.75 -2.97 1.02
C SER A 3 -12.33 -3.13 2.43
N LYS A 4 -12.01 -2.21 3.35
CA LYS A 4 -12.53 -2.17 4.72
C LYS A 4 -14.02 -1.85 4.74
N ALA A 5 -14.45 -0.88 3.92
CA ALA A 5 -15.86 -0.55 3.74
C ALA A 5 -16.69 -1.76 3.29
N TYR A 6 -16.17 -2.53 2.32
CA TYR A 6 -16.84 -3.73 1.83
C TYR A 6 -16.88 -4.84 2.88
N ALA A 7 -15.78 -5.08 3.61
CA ALA A 7 -15.74 -6.05 4.70
C ALA A 7 -16.76 -5.73 5.80
N TYR A 8 -16.85 -4.46 6.21
CA TYR A 8 -17.85 -4.00 7.17
C TYR A 8 -19.28 -4.24 6.64
N ALA A 9 -19.55 -3.88 5.38
CA ALA A 9 -20.87 -4.09 4.76
C ALA A 9 -21.26 -5.58 4.68
N LEU A 10 -20.29 -6.50 4.63
CA LEU A 10 -20.50 -7.93 4.69
C LEU A 10 -20.70 -8.48 6.12
N GLY A 11 -20.60 -7.64 7.15
CA GLY A 11 -20.85 -8.00 8.54
C GLY A 11 -19.63 -8.50 9.31
N ALA A 12 -18.42 -8.08 8.95
CA ALA A 12 -17.22 -8.40 9.73
C ALA A 12 -17.28 -7.73 11.12
N ASP A 13 -17.10 -8.52 12.19
CA ASP A 13 -17.08 -8.01 13.57
C ASP A 13 -15.83 -7.16 13.88
N TYR A 14 -14.73 -7.45 13.19
CA TYR A 14 -13.46 -6.75 13.32
C TYR A 14 -12.84 -6.51 11.95
N LEU A 15 -12.11 -5.40 11.84
CA LEU A 15 -11.29 -5.05 10.69
C LEU A 15 -9.83 -5.11 11.12
N GLU A 16 -8.99 -5.78 10.32
CA GLU A 16 -7.58 -6.01 10.62
C GLU A 16 -6.67 -4.90 10.05
N GLN A 17 -5.57 -4.61 10.74
CA GLN A 17 -4.56 -3.63 10.35
C GLN A 17 -3.14 -4.17 10.53
N ASP A 18 -2.38 -4.21 9.44
CA ASP A 18 -0.92 -4.23 9.48
C ASP A 18 -0.37 -2.80 9.50
N ILE A 19 0.52 -2.51 10.45
CA ILE A 19 1.02 -1.16 10.70
C ILE A 19 2.54 -1.10 10.52
N VAL A 20 3.00 -0.18 9.67
CA VAL A 20 4.41 0.22 9.56
C VAL A 20 4.55 1.73 9.68
N LEU A 21 5.77 2.22 9.88
CA LEU A 21 6.06 3.65 10.04
C LEU A 21 6.65 4.26 8.76
N THR A 22 6.26 5.50 8.49
CA THR A 22 6.95 6.38 7.52
C THR A 22 8.22 6.99 8.12
N LYS A 23 9.03 7.63 7.27
CA LYS A 23 10.24 8.37 7.66
C LYS A 23 9.99 9.43 8.74
N ASP A 24 8.83 10.08 8.68
CA ASP A 24 8.36 11.11 9.61
C ASP A 24 7.49 10.54 10.75
N ASN A 25 7.62 9.25 11.04
CA ASN A 25 6.99 8.54 12.17
C ASN A 25 5.46 8.52 12.15
N ILE A 26 4.85 8.58 10.97
CA ILE A 26 3.39 8.43 10.81
C ILE A 26 3.07 6.95 10.58
N PRO A 27 2.19 6.34 11.40
CA PRO A 27 1.74 4.97 11.17
C PRO A 27 0.83 4.88 9.95
N ILE A 28 1.12 3.95 9.05
CA ILE A 28 0.35 3.69 7.82
C ILE A 28 -0.11 2.23 7.76
N ILE A 29 -1.20 1.99 7.04
CA ILE A 29 -1.77 0.65 6.88
C ILE A 29 -1.24 0.00 5.61
N ILE A 30 -0.30 -0.93 5.77
CA ILE A 30 0.28 -1.74 4.70
C ILE A 30 0.94 -2.99 5.31
N HIS A 31 0.75 -4.13 4.66
CA HIS A 31 1.23 -5.43 5.15
C HIS A 31 2.76 -5.51 5.22
N ASP A 32 3.44 -5.13 4.14
CA ASP A 32 4.90 -5.21 4.05
C ASP A 32 5.53 -3.84 4.31
N PRO A 33 6.71 -3.78 4.95
CA PRO A 33 7.48 -2.56 5.02
C PRO A 33 7.99 -2.12 3.63
N GLU A 34 8.14 -3.04 2.68
CA GLU A 34 8.50 -2.75 1.29
C GLU A 34 7.30 -2.38 0.41
N LEU A 35 7.47 -1.35 -0.40
CA LEU A 35 6.43 -0.79 -1.27
C LEU A 35 6.44 -1.38 -2.68
N ASN A 36 7.34 -2.33 -2.95
CA ASN A 36 7.72 -2.77 -4.30
C ASN A 36 6.59 -3.42 -5.12
N THR A 37 5.71 -4.17 -4.47
CA THR A 37 4.81 -5.14 -5.14
C THR A 37 3.33 -4.79 -5.03
N THR A 38 3.02 -3.70 -4.33
CA THR A 38 1.65 -3.21 -4.10
C THR A 38 1.51 -1.73 -4.45
N THR A 39 2.56 -1.10 -4.97
CA THR A 39 2.53 0.32 -5.34
C THR A 39 3.29 0.61 -6.64
N ASN A 40 3.15 1.84 -7.14
CA ASN A 40 3.94 2.39 -8.24
C ASN A 40 5.23 3.11 -7.79
N VAL A 41 5.77 2.83 -6.59
CA VAL A 41 6.95 3.54 -6.03
C VAL A 41 8.15 3.60 -6.98
N LYS A 42 8.44 2.52 -7.71
CA LYS A 42 9.54 2.45 -8.69
C LYS A 42 9.40 3.46 -9.83
N GLN A 43 8.16 3.79 -10.21
CA GLN A 43 7.88 4.76 -11.26
C GLN A 43 8.06 6.20 -10.77
N LEU A 44 7.58 6.50 -9.56
CA LEU A 44 7.61 7.86 -9.01
C LEU A 44 8.96 8.22 -8.38
N PHE A 45 9.67 7.24 -7.82
CA PHE A 45 10.90 7.45 -7.07
C PHE A 45 12.04 6.51 -7.48
N PRO A 46 12.38 6.36 -8.77
CA PRO A 46 13.25 5.29 -9.29
C PRO A 46 14.64 5.18 -8.64
N ASN A 47 15.15 6.27 -8.05
CA ASN A 47 16.49 6.36 -7.46
C ASN A 47 16.47 6.29 -5.92
N ARG A 48 15.36 5.82 -5.33
CA ARG A 48 15.16 5.78 -3.87
C ARG A 48 15.18 4.38 -3.27
N ALA A 49 15.52 3.37 -4.06
CA ALA A 49 15.77 2.02 -3.56
C ALA A 49 17.02 2.01 -2.65
N ARG A 50 17.03 1.14 -1.64
CA ARG A 50 18.26 0.80 -0.90
C ARG A 50 19.16 -0.10 -1.74
N GLU A 51 20.34 -0.44 -1.20
CA GLU A 51 21.34 -1.29 -1.87
C GLU A 51 20.81 -2.68 -2.25
N ASP A 52 19.79 -3.17 -1.54
CA ASP A 52 19.09 -4.43 -1.82
C ASP A 52 18.04 -4.32 -2.95
N GLY A 53 17.86 -3.13 -3.54
CA GLY A 53 16.88 -2.86 -4.60
C GLY A 53 15.44 -2.67 -4.09
N GLN A 54 15.24 -2.60 -2.78
CA GLN A 54 13.92 -2.49 -2.14
C GLN A 54 13.60 -1.05 -1.71
N TYR A 55 12.31 -0.75 -1.63
CA TYR A 55 11.76 0.56 -1.31
C TYR A 55 11.02 0.47 0.02
N TYR A 56 11.65 0.89 1.12
CA TYR A 56 11.07 0.77 2.45
C TYR A 56 10.24 1.99 2.81
N SER A 57 9.05 1.79 3.39
CA SER A 57 8.18 2.84 3.91
C SER A 57 8.90 3.84 4.82
N THR A 58 9.84 3.37 5.64
CA THR A 58 10.66 4.19 6.55
C THR A 58 11.61 5.17 5.84
N ASP A 59 11.78 5.06 4.51
CA ASP A 59 12.58 5.99 3.72
C ASP A 59 11.74 7.12 3.10
N PHE A 60 10.41 7.06 3.18
CA PHE A 60 9.48 8.02 2.58
C PHE A 60 8.66 8.75 3.63
N THR A 61 8.45 10.05 3.44
CA THR A 61 7.54 10.87 4.26
C THR A 61 6.08 10.52 3.96
N ILE A 62 5.15 10.87 4.85
CA ILE A 62 3.73 10.66 4.59
C ILE A 62 3.27 11.39 3.31
N ALA A 63 3.81 12.58 3.06
CA ALA A 63 3.52 13.35 1.85
C ALA A 63 3.93 12.58 0.57
N GLU A 64 5.10 11.94 0.57
CA GLU A 64 5.54 11.08 -0.55
C GLU A 64 4.68 9.81 -0.67
N ILE A 65 4.34 9.15 0.45
CA ILE A 65 3.49 7.96 0.47
C ILE A 65 2.12 8.25 -0.14
N LYS A 66 1.52 9.41 0.14
CA LYS A 66 0.20 9.80 -0.40
C LYS A 66 0.21 10.05 -1.92
N LEU A 67 1.37 10.27 -2.52
CA LEU A 67 1.49 10.34 -3.98
C LEU A 67 1.37 8.97 -4.64
N LEU A 68 1.75 7.89 -3.95
CA LEU A 68 1.72 6.54 -4.49
C LEU A 68 0.28 6.10 -4.82
N SER A 69 0.17 5.26 -5.85
CA SER A 69 -1.04 4.51 -6.16
C SER A 69 -0.87 3.10 -5.62
N LEU A 70 -1.81 2.67 -4.78
CA LEU A 70 -1.90 1.30 -4.28
C LEU A 70 -2.59 0.43 -5.33
N SER A 71 -2.08 -0.79 -5.50
CA SER A 71 -2.65 -1.82 -6.38
C SER A 71 -2.74 -3.16 -5.66
N GLU A 72 -3.50 -4.10 -6.24
CA GLU A 72 -3.36 -5.52 -5.89
C GLU A 72 -1.90 -5.96 -6.08
N ARG A 73 -1.51 -7.02 -5.38
CA ARG A 73 -0.14 -7.53 -5.43
C ARG A 73 0.20 -8.05 -6.82
N PHE A 74 1.34 -7.65 -7.34
CA PHE A 74 1.85 -8.09 -8.64
C PHE A 74 3.24 -8.71 -8.55
N ASN A 75 3.57 -9.57 -9.51
CA ASN A 75 4.92 -10.07 -9.70
C ASN A 75 5.79 -8.95 -10.34
N PRO A 76 6.90 -8.53 -9.70
CA PRO A 76 7.68 -7.41 -10.16
C PRO A 76 8.45 -7.66 -11.48
N GLU A 77 8.65 -8.91 -11.88
CA GLU A 77 9.37 -9.28 -13.11
C GLU A 77 8.47 -9.19 -14.34
N ASN A 78 7.26 -9.76 -14.28
CA ASN A 78 6.34 -9.85 -15.41
C ASN A 78 5.13 -8.90 -15.31
N LYS A 79 5.00 -8.17 -14.20
CA LYS A 79 3.93 -7.20 -13.89
C LYS A 79 2.52 -7.79 -13.89
N GLN A 80 2.39 -9.11 -13.76
CA GLN A 80 1.10 -9.80 -13.70
C GLN A 80 0.57 -9.86 -12.25
N PRO A 81 -0.76 -9.91 -12.06
CA PRO A 81 -1.33 -10.06 -10.73
C PRO A 81 -0.96 -11.41 -10.14
N ILE A 82 -0.61 -11.44 -8.84
CA ILE A 82 -0.40 -12.71 -8.12
C ILE A 82 -1.72 -13.47 -7.99
N TYR A 83 -2.83 -12.76 -7.86
CA TYR A 83 -4.17 -13.33 -7.74
C TYR A 83 -5.07 -12.83 -8.87
N PRO A 84 -5.09 -13.51 -10.05
CA PRO A 84 -5.78 -13.01 -11.24
C PRO A 84 -7.30 -12.91 -11.09
N ASN A 85 -7.91 -13.60 -10.13
CA ASN A 85 -9.35 -13.57 -9.86
C ASN A 85 -9.76 -12.54 -8.79
N ARG A 86 -8.82 -11.75 -8.26
CA ARG A 86 -9.10 -10.65 -7.32
C ARG A 86 -9.28 -9.33 -8.07
N PHE A 87 -9.22 -8.22 -7.33
CA PHE A 87 -9.42 -6.90 -7.89
C PHE A 87 -8.36 -6.58 -8.97
N PRO A 88 -8.76 -6.02 -10.13
CA PRO A 88 -7.84 -5.82 -11.26
C PRO A 88 -6.77 -4.75 -10.97
N LEU A 89 -5.53 -4.99 -11.43
CA LEU A 89 -4.35 -4.16 -11.11
C LEU A 89 -4.42 -2.69 -11.55
N THR A 90 -4.95 -2.38 -12.73
CA THR A 90 -4.63 -1.11 -13.43
C THR A 90 -5.82 -0.19 -13.66
N LYS A 91 -6.88 -0.32 -12.86
CA LYS A 91 -8.15 0.36 -13.16
C LYS A 91 -8.49 1.53 -12.23
N TYR A 92 -7.83 1.65 -11.08
CA TYR A 92 -8.20 2.60 -10.03
C TYR A 92 -7.00 3.15 -9.28
N ASN A 93 -7.17 4.32 -8.65
CA ASN A 93 -6.13 5.03 -7.91
C ASN A 93 -6.38 4.94 -6.41
N PHE A 94 -6.14 3.76 -5.82
CA PHE A 94 -6.24 3.60 -4.38
C PHE A 94 -5.07 4.25 -3.66
N LYS A 95 -5.27 4.56 -2.38
CA LYS A 95 -4.30 5.23 -1.52
C LYS A 95 -4.02 4.43 -0.27
N ILE A 96 -2.78 4.54 0.21
CA ILE A 96 -2.35 4.01 1.50
C ILE A 96 -2.92 4.93 2.59
N PRO A 97 -3.80 4.45 3.48
CA PRO A 97 -4.29 5.25 4.58
C PRO A 97 -3.29 5.30 5.74
N THR A 98 -3.36 6.35 6.56
CA THR A 98 -2.75 6.34 7.89
C THR A 98 -3.59 5.48 8.83
N LEU A 99 -3.01 5.06 9.95
CA LEU A 99 -3.78 4.41 11.01
C LEU A 99 -4.89 5.32 11.54
N GLU A 100 -4.61 6.61 11.72
CA GLU A 100 -5.61 7.59 12.17
C GLU A 100 -6.79 7.70 11.21
N GLU A 101 -6.52 7.80 9.90
CA GLU A 101 -7.57 7.85 8.87
C GLU A 101 -8.44 6.60 8.89
N GLU A 102 -7.86 5.41 9.10
CA GLU A 102 -8.66 4.18 9.17
C GLU A 102 -9.47 4.06 10.46
N ILE A 103 -8.98 4.55 11.60
CA ILE A 103 -9.74 4.57 12.86
C ILE A 103 -10.92 5.55 12.79
N GLN A 104 -10.78 6.66 12.07
CA GLN A 104 -11.84 7.67 11.91
C GLN A 104 -12.90 7.31 10.85
N PHE A 105 -12.57 6.38 9.95
CA PHE A 105 -13.40 5.94 8.84
C PHE A 105 -14.62 5.12 9.31
#